data_AF-A0AAW9VEV5-F1
#
_entry.id   AF-A0AAW9VEV5-F1
#
_cell.length_a   1.000
_cell.length_b   1.000
_cell.length_c   1.000
_cell.angle_alpha   90.00
_cell.angle_beta   90.00
_cell.angle_gamma   90.00
#
_symmetry.space_group_name_H-M   'P 1'
#
loop_
_entity.id
_entity.type
_entity.pdbx_description
1 polymer ?
#
loop_
_entity_poly.entity_id
_entity_poly.type
_entity_poly.pdbx_seq_one_letter_code
_entity_poly.pdbx_strand_id
1 'polypeptide(L)'
;MSEYNYLKLKEHILELSKSSNFEQAIGEWDLESVEITDEFDNCPCGQQIKEHCYIRNKLNGNNTYVGNRCIKKFLNKDTGTLFDGLKRIKNDISANANEAVIEYANERGYLFDKEYQFLLDTMRKRSLSKKQLD
;
A
#
# COMPACT_ATOMS: atom_id res chain seq x y z
N MET A 1 3.25 -12.91 -12.83
CA MET A 1 4.23 -11.96 -13.39
C MET A 1 5.26 -12.78 -14.12
N SER A 2 5.45 -12.52 -15.41
CA SER A 2 6.46 -13.21 -16.22
C SER A 2 7.88 -12.82 -15.79
N GLU A 3 8.85 -13.61 -16.22
CA GLU A 3 10.27 -13.31 -16.02
C GLU A 3 10.67 -11.98 -16.68
N TYR A 4 10.18 -11.72 -17.89
CA TYR A 4 10.39 -10.45 -18.59
C TYR A 4 9.91 -9.22 -17.78
N ASN A 5 8.72 -9.28 -17.19
CA ASN A 5 8.20 -8.17 -16.38
C ASN A 5 9.03 -7.98 -15.10
N TYR A 6 9.58 -9.07 -14.55
CA TYR A 6 10.46 -9.00 -13.38
C TYR A 6 11.79 -8.34 -13.70
N LEU A 7 12.37 -8.65 -14.86
CA LEU A 7 13.62 -8.03 -15.32
C LEU A 7 13.44 -6.52 -15.49
N LYS A 8 12.37 -6.06 -16.14
CA LYS A 8 12.05 -4.63 -16.25
C LYS A 8 11.91 -3.94 -14.90
N LEU A 9 11.20 -4.57 -13.97
CA LEU A 9 11.07 -4.04 -12.62
C LEU A 9 12.43 -3.93 -11.94
N LYS A 10 13.26 -4.97 -12.05
CA LYS A 10 14.60 -5.01 -11.46
C LYS A 10 15.51 -3.91 -12.04
N GLU A 11 15.51 -3.73 -13.35
CA GLU A 11 16.26 -2.68 -14.04
C GLU A 11 15.82 -1.29 -13.54
N HIS A 12 14.52 -1.02 -13.58
CA HIS A 12 13.94 0.26 -13.11
C HIS A 12 14.32 0.57 -11.65
N ILE A 13 14.22 -0.41 -10.75
CA ILE A 13 14.59 -0.21 -9.35
C ILE A 13 16.08 0.05 -9.20
N LEU A 14 16.94 -0.70 -9.89
CA LEU A 14 18.40 -0.53 -9.81
C LEU A 14 18.83 0.84 -10.32
N GLU A 15 18.23 1.34 -11.39
CA GLU A 15 18.51 2.69 -11.92
C GLU A 15 18.25 3.80 -10.90
N LEU A 16 17.28 3.60 -10.00
CA LEU A 16 16.92 4.55 -8.96
C LEU A 16 17.57 4.25 -7.60
N SER A 17 18.31 3.15 -7.48
CA SER A 17 18.95 2.71 -6.24
C SER A 17 20.37 3.24 -6.09
N LYS A 18 20.90 3.20 -4.87
CA LYS A 18 22.31 3.46 -4.61
C LYS A 18 23.16 2.23 -4.89
N SER A 19 22.66 1.04 -4.56
CA SER A 19 23.28 -0.24 -4.88
C SER A 19 23.08 -0.65 -6.33
N SER A 20 24.12 -1.25 -6.93
CA SER A 20 24.05 -1.93 -8.23
C SER A 20 23.68 -3.42 -8.11
N ASN A 21 23.69 -3.98 -6.89
CA ASN A 21 23.16 -5.31 -6.60
C ASN A 21 21.70 -5.21 -6.16
N PHE A 22 20.82 -5.99 -6.79
CA PHE A 22 19.37 -5.89 -6.57
C PHE A 22 18.93 -6.38 -5.18
N GLU A 23 19.56 -7.42 -4.64
CA GLU A 23 19.23 -7.95 -3.30
C GLU A 23 19.53 -6.91 -2.22
N GLN A 24 20.63 -6.18 -2.38
CA GLN A 24 20.97 -5.05 -1.51
C GLN A 24 20.04 -3.85 -1.76
N ALA A 25 19.76 -3.55 -3.03
CA ALA A 25 18.90 -2.43 -3.40
C ALA A 25 17.51 -2.53 -2.76
N ILE A 26 16.91 -3.73 -2.67
CA ILE A 26 15.60 -3.94 -2.01
C ILE A 26 15.56 -3.32 -0.60
N GLY A 27 16.63 -3.45 0.18
CA GLY A 27 16.69 -2.93 1.55
C GLY A 27 16.69 -1.40 1.64
N GLU A 28 16.89 -0.71 0.52
CA GLU A 28 16.88 0.75 0.43
C GLU A 28 15.47 1.33 0.31
N TRP A 29 14.47 0.54 -0.05
CA TRP A 29 13.14 1.03 -0.40
C TRP A 29 12.10 0.74 0.68
N ASP A 30 11.27 1.74 0.96
CA ASP A 30 10.12 1.62 1.83
C ASP A 30 8.83 2.07 1.12
N LEU A 31 7.70 1.50 1.52
CA LEU A 31 6.38 1.92 1.05
C LEU A 31 6.05 3.30 1.65
N GLU A 32 5.92 4.31 0.81
CA GLU A 32 5.64 5.69 1.21
C GLU A 32 4.15 6.01 1.21
N SER A 33 3.36 5.52 0.26
CA SER A 33 1.90 5.67 0.29
C SER A 33 1.24 4.70 -0.68
N VAL A 34 -0.09 4.60 -0.58
CA VAL A 34 -0.91 3.89 -1.57
C VAL A 34 -2.01 4.78 -2.10
N GLU A 35 -2.38 4.58 -3.36
CA GLU A 35 -3.45 5.31 -4.05
C GLU A 35 -4.23 4.38 -4.99
N ILE A 36 -5.51 4.68 -5.19
CA ILE A 36 -6.37 4.00 -6.18
C ILE A 36 -6.86 5.03 -7.19
N THR A 37 -6.44 4.88 -8.45
CA THR A 37 -6.89 5.71 -9.57
C THR A 37 -8.09 5.08 -10.28
N ASP A 38 -8.93 5.90 -10.93
CA ASP A 38 -10.03 5.40 -11.76
C ASP A 38 -9.54 4.94 -13.14
N GLU A 39 -8.56 5.65 -13.70
CA GLU A 39 -7.91 5.33 -14.96
C GLU A 39 -6.77 4.32 -14.78
N PHE A 40 -6.54 3.51 -15.81
CA PHE A 40 -5.41 2.61 -15.85
C PHE A 40 -4.11 3.35 -16.13
N ASP A 41 -3.08 3.03 -15.37
CA ASP A 41 -1.71 3.47 -15.55
C ASP A 41 -0.78 2.26 -15.78
N ASN A 42 0.48 2.50 -16.11
CA ASN A 42 1.46 1.46 -16.41
C ASN A 42 2.49 1.35 -15.28
N CYS A 43 2.52 0.19 -14.62
CA CYS A 43 3.59 -0.16 -13.71
C CYS A 43 4.93 -0.26 -14.48
N PRO A 44 6.08 0.11 -13.89
CA PRO A 44 7.40 -0.08 -14.52
C PRO A 44 7.69 -1.53 -14.99
N CYS A 45 7.04 -2.53 -14.38
CA CYS A 45 7.12 -3.92 -14.85
C CYS A 45 6.37 -4.19 -16.17
N GLY A 46 5.65 -3.21 -16.71
CA GLY A 46 4.86 -3.27 -17.95
C GLY A 46 3.41 -3.74 -17.78
N GLN A 47 2.91 -3.90 -16.55
CA GLN A 47 1.51 -4.26 -16.31
C GLN A 47 0.64 -3.03 -16.09
N GLN A 48 -0.59 -3.04 -16.62
CA GLN A 48 -1.57 -2.01 -16.30
C GLN A 48 -2.07 -2.15 -14.86
N ILE A 49 -2.17 -1.04 -14.15
CA ILE A 49 -2.53 -0.97 -12.74
C ILE A 49 -3.50 0.20 -12.51
N LYS A 50 -4.33 0.06 -11.47
CA LYS A 50 -5.09 1.16 -10.85
C LYS A 50 -4.70 1.38 -9.39
N GLU A 51 -3.86 0.48 -8.87
CA GLU A 51 -3.42 0.44 -7.49
C GLU A 51 -1.95 0.81 -7.48
N HIS A 52 -1.68 2.02 -7.01
CA HIS A 52 -0.35 2.60 -6.99
C HIS A 52 0.20 2.47 -5.59
N CYS A 53 1.34 1.81 -5.49
CA CYS A 53 2.15 1.79 -4.29
C CYS A 53 3.36 2.68 -4.53
N TYR A 54 3.35 3.86 -3.94
CA TYR A 54 4.49 4.78 -3.99
C TYR A 54 5.55 4.27 -3.03
N ILE A 55 6.77 4.13 -3.53
CA ILE A 55 7.94 3.69 -2.79
C ILE A 55 9.02 4.75 -2.86
N ARG A 56 9.77 4.87 -1.77
CA ARG A 56 10.86 5.81 -1.64
C ARG A 56 12.12 5.11 -1.18
N ASN A 57 13.22 5.44 -1.83
CA ASN A 57 14.54 5.04 -1.42
C ASN A 57 15.01 5.92 -0.25
N LYS A 58 15.20 5.31 0.92
CA LYS A 58 15.59 6.03 2.15
C LYS A 58 17.04 6.49 2.17
N LEU A 59 17.89 6.00 1.26
CA LEU A 59 19.31 6.33 1.21
C LEU A 59 19.63 7.51 0.28
N ASN A 60 18.88 7.67 -0.81
CA ASN A 60 19.11 8.73 -1.80
C ASN A 60 17.88 9.65 -2.03
N GLY A 61 16.72 9.30 -1.49
CA GLY A 61 15.50 10.09 -1.59
C GLY A 61 14.71 9.91 -2.90
N ASN A 62 15.20 9.12 -3.85
CA ASN A 62 14.48 8.81 -5.09
C ASN A 62 13.15 8.13 -4.78
N ASN A 63 12.14 8.38 -5.61
CA ASN A 63 10.83 7.77 -5.48
C ASN A 63 10.33 7.25 -6.83
N THR A 64 9.39 6.31 -6.77
CA THR A 64 8.66 5.77 -7.92
C THR A 64 7.37 5.13 -7.41
N TYR A 65 6.49 4.72 -8.31
CA TYR A 65 5.36 3.85 -7.97
C TYR A 65 5.45 2.52 -8.69
N VAL A 66 4.82 1.49 -8.11
CA VAL A 66 4.63 0.18 -8.71
C VAL A 66 3.26 -0.38 -8.30
N GLY A 67 2.80 -1.43 -8.99
CA GLY A 67 1.56 -2.11 -8.61
C GLY A 67 1.68 -2.95 -7.34
N ASN A 68 0.54 -3.24 -6.71
CA ASN A 68 0.42 -4.10 -5.51
C ASN A 68 1.22 -5.42 -5.61
N ARG A 69 1.15 -6.07 -6.78
CA ARG A 69 1.78 -7.36 -7.06
C ARG A 69 3.30 -7.23 -7.12
N CYS A 70 3.78 -6.08 -7.57
CA CYS A 70 5.21 -5.78 -7.59
C CYS A 70 5.70 -5.56 -6.17
N ILE A 71 4.99 -4.82 -5.32
CA ILE A 71 5.34 -4.66 -3.89
C ILE A 71 5.44 -6.01 -3.18
N LYS A 72 4.48 -6.92 -3.39
CA LYS A 72 4.52 -8.25 -2.78
C LYS A 72 5.74 -9.05 -3.21
N LYS A 73 6.19 -8.91 -4.46
CA LYS A 73 7.39 -9.60 -4.96
C LYS A 73 8.70 -8.91 -4.60
N PHE A 74 8.67 -7.59 -4.49
CA PHE A 74 9.86 -6.74 -4.36
C PHE A 74 10.20 -6.46 -2.89
N LEU A 75 9.23 -6.02 -2.09
CA LEU A 75 9.39 -5.69 -0.66
C LEU A 75 8.83 -6.77 0.28
N ASN A 76 8.26 -7.85 -0.27
CA ASN A 76 7.55 -8.87 0.51
C ASN A 76 6.44 -8.29 1.41
N LYS A 77 5.81 -7.19 0.98
CA LYS A 77 4.69 -6.55 1.68
C LYS A 77 3.39 -6.88 0.94
N ASP A 78 2.42 -7.45 1.64
CA ASP A 78 1.10 -7.72 1.06
C ASP A 78 0.19 -6.50 1.26
N THR A 79 -0.11 -5.79 0.18
CA THR A 79 -1.03 -4.64 0.19
C THR A 79 -2.42 -5.01 -0.33
N GLY A 80 -2.69 -6.28 -0.64
CA GLY A 80 -3.98 -6.71 -1.22
C GLY A 80 -5.16 -6.39 -0.30
N THR A 81 -5.08 -6.81 0.97
CA THR A 81 -6.13 -6.54 1.96
C THR A 81 -6.32 -5.05 2.23
N LEU A 82 -5.24 -4.26 2.18
CA LEU A 82 -5.32 -2.80 2.28
C LEU A 82 -6.15 -2.22 1.13
N PHE A 83 -5.83 -2.58 -0.12
CA PHE A 83 -6.58 -2.10 -1.29
C PHE A 83 -8.04 -2.58 -1.30
N ASP A 84 -8.32 -3.82 -0.89
CA ASP A 84 -9.70 -4.30 -0.78
C ASP A 84 -10.52 -3.48 0.22
N GLY A 85 -9.91 -3.12 1.36
CA GLY A 85 -10.53 -2.25 2.37
C GLY A 85 -10.78 -0.84 1.84
N LEU A 86 -9.78 -0.25 1.19
CA LEU A 86 -9.90 1.09 0.59
C LEU A 86 -10.97 1.13 -0.51
N LYS A 87 -11.03 0.13 -1.40
CA LYS A 87 -12.08 0.03 -2.42
C LYS A 87 -13.47 -0.06 -1.81
N ARG A 88 -13.62 -0.80 -0.71
CA ARG A 88 -14.90 -0.91 0.00
C ARG A 88 -15.36 0.45 0.52
N ILE A 89 -14.47 1.19 1.18
CA ILE A 89 -14.76 2.55 1.69
C ILE A 89 -15.02 3.53 0.54
N LYS A 90 -14.25 3.44 -0.56
CA LYS A 90 -14.46 4.27 -1.75
C LYS A 90 -15.85 4.09 -2.35
N ASN A 91 -16.36 2.85 -2.36
CA ASN A 91 -17.69 2.53 -2.89
C ASN A 91 -18.82 2.86 -1.89
N ASP A 92 -18.56 2.74 -0.59
CA ASP A 92 -19.51 3.04 0.48
C ASP A 92 -18.77 3.65 1.67
N ILE A 93 -18.91 4.97 1.83
CA ILE A 93 -18.25 5.73 2.90
C ILE A 93 -18.74 5.34 4.30
N SER A 94 -19.86 4.62 4.41
CA SER A 94 -20.37 4.11 5.68
C SER A 94 -19.82 2.73 6.03
N ALA A 95 -19.10 2.09 5.11
CA ALA A 95 -18.53 0.77 5.33
C ALA A 95 -17.38 0.83 6.35
N ASN A 96 -17.36 -0.13 7.28
CA ASN A 96 -16.27 -0.26 8.24
C ASN A 96 -14.92 -0.48 7.52
N ALA A 97 -13.87 0.17 8.01
CA ALA A 97 -12.50 -0.14 7.63
C ALA A 97 -12.12 -1.56 8.06
N ASN A 98 -11.28 -2.23 7.28
CA ASN A 98 -10.65 -3.47 7.74
C ASN A 98 -9.38 -3.17 8.54
N GLU A 99 -8.84 -4.18 9.19
CA GLU A 99 -7.65 -4.08 10.02
C GLU A 99 -6.47 -3.47 9.26
N ALA A 100 -6.21 -3.90 8.01
CA ALA A 100 -5.12 -3.36 7.20
C ALA A 100 -5.24 -1.84 6.92
N VAL A 101 -6.46 -1.35 6.68
CA VAL A 101 -6.72 0.09 6.50
C VAL A 101 -6.51 0.84 7.82
N ILE A 102 -6.96 0.27 8.94
CA ILE A 102 -6.82 0.88 10.27
C ILE A 102 -5.34 0.99 10.65
N GLU A 103 -4.57 -0.09 10.49
CA GLU A 103 -3.12 -0.09 10.73
C GLU A 103 -2.40 0.92 9.85
N TYR A 104 -2.70 0.93 8.55
CA TYR A 104 -2.11 1.89 7.62
C TYR A 104 -2.42 3.34 8.03
N ALA A 105 -3.67 3.64 8.42
CA ALA A 105 -4.06 4.97 8.87
C ALA A 105 -3.34 5.37 10.18
N ASN A 106 -3.19 4.43 11.11
CA ASN A 106 -2.49 4.63 12.38
C ASN A 106 -1.00 4.93 12.18
N GLU A 107 -0.30 4.09 11.39
CA GLU A 107 1.13 4.27 11.07
C GLU A 107 1.42 5.62 10.40
N ARG A 108 0.42 6.21 9.74
CA ARG A 108 0.50 7.51 9.05
C ARG A 108 0.04 8.70 9.88
N GLY A 109 -0.44 8.47 11.10
CA GLY A 109 -0.95 9.52 11.97
C GLY A 109 -2.27 10.13 11.48
N TYR A 110 -3.06 9.38 10.71
CA TYR A 110 -4.40 9.81 10.29
C TYR A 110 -5.46 9.60 11.37
N LEU A 111 -5.14 8.83 12.42
CA LEU A 111 -6.03 8.52 13.52
C LEU A 111 -5.54 9.22 14.80
N PHE A 112 -6.47 9.71 15.61
CA PHE A 112 -6.21 10.08 17.00
C PHE A 112 -6.12 8.83 17.89
N ASP A 113 -5.42 8.92 19.04
CA ASP A 113 -5.12 7.79 19.92
C ASP A 113 -6.33 6.89 20.28
N LYS A 114 -7.51 7.49 20.45
CA LYS A 114 -8.74 6.76 20.81
C LYS A 114 -9.47 6.16 19.60
N GLU A 115 -9.24 6.69 18.41
CA GLU A 115 -9.89 6.22 17.17
C GLU A 115 -9.35 4.88 16.73
N TYR A 116 -8.04 4.66 16.87
CA TYR A 116 -7.42 3.38 16.53
C TYR A 116 -8.08 2.21 17.27
N GLN A 117 -8.16 2.30 18.61
CA GLN A 117 -8.80 1.25 19.41
C GLN A 117 -10.31 1.12 19.10
N PHE A 118 -11.00 2.26 18.92
CA PHE A 118 -12.42 2.23 18.57
C PHE A 118 -12.69 1.52 17.25
N LEU A 119 -11.88 1.78 16.22
CA LEU A 119 -12.03 1.16 14.91
C LEU A 119 -11.75 -0.35 14.98
N LEU A 120 -10.71 -0.76 15.71
CA LEU A 120 -10.43 -2.18 15.95
C LEU A 120 -11.58 -2.89 16.70
N ASP A 121 -12.19 -2.23 17.68
CA ASP A 121 -13.30 -2.79 18.46
C ASP A 121 -14.61 -2.89 17.66
N THR A 122 -14.77 -2.06 16.63
CA THR A 122 -16.04 -1.91 15.88
C THR A 122 -16.02 -2.53 14.49
N MET A 123 -14.85 -2.76 13.88
CA MET A 123 -14.73 -3.21 12.48
C MET A 123 -15.51 -4.50 12.13
N ARG A 124 -15.77 -5.39 13.10
CA ARG A 124 -16.54 -6.64 12.91
C ARG A 124 -17.96 -6.58 13.47
N LYS A 125 -18.38 -5.49 14.11
CA LYS A 125 -19.68 -5.37 14.75
C LYS A 125 -20.76 -5.04 13.71
N ARG A 126 -21.91 -5.73 13.83
CA ARG A 126 -23.11 -5.45 13.03
C ARG A 126 -23.99 -4.34 13.62
N SER A 127 -23.88 -4.11 14.92
CA SER A 127 -24.55 -3.03 15.64
C SER A 127 -23.61 -2.46 16.71
N LEU A 128 -23.58 -1.13 16.81
CA LEU A 128 -22.81 -0.43 17.83
C LEU A 128 -23.61 -0.34 19.12
N SER A 129 -22.90 -0.34 20.26
CA SER A 129 -23.55 -0.04 21.54
C SER A 129 -23.88 1.45 21.65
N LYS A 130 -24.81 1.83 22.54
CA LYS A 130 -25.15 3.26 22.76
C LYS A 130 -23.93 4.13 23.03
N LYS A 131 -23.00 3.66 23.89
CA LYS A 131 -21.72 4.34 24.19
C LYS A 131 -20.77 4.49 23.00
N GLN A 132 -20.99 3.78 21.91
CA GLN A 132 -20.19 3.87 20.68
C GLN A 132 -20.89 4.71 19.60
N LEU A 133 -22.15 5.10 19.84
CA LEU A 133 -22.94 6.01 19.00
C LEU A 133 -22.96 7.44 19.56
N ASP A 134 -22.85 7.57 20.89
CA ASP A 134 -22.70 8.82 21.64
C ASP A 134 -21.24 9.32 21.65
#